data_AF-A0A2N4SBL8-F1
#
_entry.id   AF-A0A2N4SBL8-F1
#
_cell.length_a   1.000
_cell.length_b   1.000
_cell.length_c   1.000
_cell.angle_alpha   90.00
_cell.angle_beta   90.00
_cell.angle_gamma   90.00
#
_symmetry.space_group_name_H-M   'P 1'
#
loop_
_entity.id
_entity.type
_entity.pdbx_description
1 polymer ?
#
loop_
_entity_poly.entity_id
_entity_poly.type
_entity_poly.pdbx_seq_one_letter_code
_entity_poly.pdbx_strand_id
1 'polypeptide(L)'
;MLYLCIPGRINFKQMSRYSKHCEQRFRNRFKERFDFMSFNSSLITPHIGKRIAISFDPSYIEKSGNKTPYLGSFWSGCDQCTKKGLEIAQIALIDIDLNQSFHLEAVQTVPSKTLKTVSMSLVDWYALSIIERKDNSSVNSYVISF
;
A
#
# COMPACT_ATOMS: atom_id res chain seq x y z
N MET A 1 -14.25 6.30 -8.56
CA MET A 1 -12.91 6.81 -8.20
C MET A 1 -12.41 7.70 -9.35
N LEU A 2 -12.66 9.02 -9.30
CA LEU A 2 -12.44 9.94 -10.43
C LEU A 2 -10.98 10.04 -10.91
N TYR A 3 -10.01 9.81 -10.03
CA TYR A 3 -8.60 10.05 -10.33
C TYR A 3 -7.92 8.95 -11.16
N LEU A 4 -8.48 7.74 -11.23
CA LEU A 4 -7.90 6.67 -12.04
C LEU A 4 -7.90 6.98 -13.54
N CYS A 5 -8.79 7.89 -13.97
CA CYS A 5 -8.92 8.28 -15.37
C CYS A 5 -8.12 9.55 -15.72
N ILE A 6 -7.43 10.17 -14.75
CA ILE A 6 -6.66 11.41 -14.99
C ILE A 6 -5.20 11.02 -15.24
N PRO A 7 -4.64 11.30 -16.43
CA PRO A 7 -3.27 10.89 -16.76
C PRO A 7 -2.23 11.68 -15.95
N GLY A 8 -1.16 10.99 -15.57
CA GLY A 8 0.01 11.59 -14.93
C GLY A 8 -0.12 11.82 -13.42
N ARG A 9 0.87 12.51 -12.85
CA ARG A 9 0.88 12.87 -11.42
C ARG A 9 -0.08 14.04 -11.20
N ILE A 10 -1.04 13.86 -10.29
CA ILE A 10 -2.04 14.88 -9.96
C ILE A 10 -1.96 15.31 -8.50
N ASN A 11 -2.28 16.58 -8.24
CA ASN A 11 -2.46 17.12 -6.90
C ASN A 11 -3.95 17.45 -6.63
N PHE A 12 -4.28 17.82 -5.39
CA PHE A 12 -5.67 18.12 -5.00
C PHE A 12 -6.28 19.32 -5.74
N LYS A 13 -5.48 20.29 -6.20
CA LYS A 13 -5.97 21.39 -7.05
C LYS A 13 -6.38 20.86 -8.43
N GLN A 14 -5.57 19.99 -9.02
CA GLN A 14 -5.93 19.36 -10.30
C GLN A 14 -7.20 18.51 -10.15
N MET A 15 -7.34 17.72 -9.07
CA MET A 15 -8.57 16.97 -8.81
C MET A 15 -9.81 17.87 -8.73
N SER A 16 -9.70 19.07 -8.15
CA SER A 16 -10.82 20.02 -8.12
C SER A 16 -11.26 20.51 -9.49
N ARG A 17 -10.37 20.55 -10.49
CA ARG A 17 -10.72 20.95 -11.86
C ARG A 17 -11.59 19.91 -12.58
N TYR A 18 -11.46 18.64 -12.21
CA TYR A 18 -12.20 17.54 -12.82
C TYR A 18 -13.45 17.14 -12.02
N SER A 19 -13.83 17.91 -10.99
CA SER A 19 -14.95 17.56 -10.11
C SER A 19 -15.77 18.78 -9.68
N LYS A 20 -16.93 18.55 -9.06
CA LYS A 20 -17.75 19.60 -8.41
C LYS A 20 -17.24 19.99 -7.01
N HIS A 21 -16.02 19.62 -6.64
CA HIS A 21 -15.50 19.74 -5.27
C HIS A 21 -14.19 20.50 -5.21
N CYS A 22 -14.00 21.31 -4.16
CA CYS A 22 -12.80 22.11 -3.96
C CYS A 22 -11.61 21.28 -3.45
N GLU A 23 -10.39 21.84 -3.58
CA GLU A 23 -9.15 21.24 -3.06
C GLU A 23 -9.29 20.81 -1.59
N GLN A 24 -9.89 21.67 -0.75
CA GLN A 24 -10.03 21.43 0.68
C GLN A 24 -10.83 20.15 0.98
N ARG A 25 -11.86 19.86 0.18
CA ARG A 25 -12.66 18.64 0.33
C ARG A 25 -11.84 17.39 0.05
N PHE A 26 -11.05 17.39 -1.02
CA PHE A 26 -10.13 16.28 -1.32
C PHE A 26 -9.10 16.10 -0.21
N ARG A 27 -8.45 17.19 0.22
CA ARG A 27 -7.48 17.15 1.32
C ARG A 27 -8.08 16.56 2.59
N ASN A 28 -9.32 16.91 2.94
CA ASN A 28 -9.98 16.39 4.13
C ASN A 28 -10.36 14.91 3.95
N ARG A 29 -10.90 14.51 2.79
CA ARG A 29 -11.25 13.10 2.53
C ARG A 29 -10.06 12.17 2.48
N PHE A 30 -8.92 12.61 1.95
CA PHE A 30 -7.69 11.81 1.94
C PHE A 30 -7.00 11.72 3.32
N LYS A 31 -7.46 12.48 4.33
CA LYS A 31 -7.03 12.28 5.72
C LYS A 31 -7.86 11.21 6.43
N GLU A 32 -9.07 10.92 5.94
CA GLU A 32 -9.90 9.88 6.50
C GLU A 32 -9.33 8.51 6.12
N ARG A 33 -9.45 7.54 7.03
CA ARG A 33 -9.10 6.16 6.72
C ARG A 33 -10.10 5.60 5.70
N PHE A 34 -9.60 4.80 4.77
CA PHE A 34 -10.41 4.08 3.81
C PHE A 34 -10.02 2.60 3.87
N ASP A 35 -11.01 1.73 3.94
CA ASP A 35 -10.79 0.28 3.96
C ASP A 35 -10.54 -0.24 2.54
N PHE A 36 -9.30 -0.04 2.07
CA PHE A 36 -8.87 -0.49 0.76
C PHE A 36 -8.93 -2.02 0.63
N MET A 37 -8.59 -2.74 1.70
CA MET A 37 -8.59 -4.20 1.72
C MET A 37 -9.99 -4.74 1.39
N SER A 38 -11.02 -4.36 2.14
CA SER A 38 -12.39 -4.83 1.89
C SER A 38 -12.94 -4.34 0.56
N PHE A 39 -12.68 -3.07 0.22
CA PHE A 39 -13.15 -2.49 -1.04
C PHE A 39 -12.57 -3.24 -2.25
N ASN A 40 -11.24 -3.38 -2.32
CA ASN A 40 -10.58 -4.05 -3.44
C ASN A 40 -10.92 -5.54 -3.46
N SER A 41 -10.98 -6.21 -2.31
CA SER A 41 -11.40 -7.62 -2.22
C SER A 41 -12.80 -7.83 -2.80
N SER A 42 -13.76 -6.96 -2.44
CA SER A 42 -15.12 -7.05 -2.97
C SER A 42 -15.19 -6.85 -4.48
N LEU A 43 -14.30 -6.01 -5.04
CA LEU A 43 -14.24 -5.74 -6.47
C LEU A 43 -13.68 -6.91 -7.27
N ILE A 44 -12.71 -7.64 -6.72
CA ILE A 44 -12.03 -8.74 -7.43
C ILE A 44 -12.68 -10.11 -7.20
N THR A 45 -13.37 -10.32 -6.06
CA THR A 45 -13.97 -11.62 -5.70
C THR A 45 -14.80 -12.27 -6.81
N PRO A 46 -15.62 -11.54 -7.60
CA PRO A 46 -16.38 -12.15 -8.70
C PRO A 46 -15.54 -12.63 -9.88
N HIS A 47 -14.27 -12.23 -9.94
CA HIS A 47 -13.41 -12.40 -11.11
C HIS A 47 -12.22 -13.34 -10.87
N ILE A 48 -11.95 -13.75 -9.63
CA ILE A 48 -10.81 -14.63 -9.30
C ILE A 48 -11.15 -16.11 -9.44
N GLY A 49 -10.14 -16.90 -9.81
CA GLY A 49 -10.14 -18.35 -9.86
C GLY A 49 -9.99 -18.98 -8.47
N LYS A 50 -9.57 -20.26 -8.44
CA LYS A 50 -9.49 -21.03 -7.19
C LYS A 50 -8.08 -21.06 -6.62
N ARG A 51 -7.07 -21.03 -7.48
CA ARG A 51 -5.66 -21.10 -7.08
C ARG A 51 -5.12 -19.69 -6.88
N ILE A 52 -5.24 -19.22 -5.65
CA ILE A 52 -4.87 -17.85 -5.25
C ILE A 52 -3.84 -17.86 -4.12
N ALA A 53 -2.99 -16.85 -4.13
CA ALA A 53 -1.96 -16.60 -3.11
C ALA A 53 -1.96 -15.11 -2.75
N ILE A 54 -1.46 -14.77 -1.57
CA ILE A 54 -1.23 -13.38 -1.16
C ILE A 54 0.25 -13.09 -1.31
N SER A 55 0.59 -12.04 -2.05
CA SER A 55 1.95 -11.51 -2.09
C SER A 55 2.13 -10.36 -1.13
N PHE A 56 3.26 -10.35 -0.45
CA PHE A 56 3.74 -9.23 0.35
C PHE A 56 5.08 -8.75 -0.24
N ASP A 57 5.18 -7.47 -0.54
CA ASP A 57 6.41 -6.89 -1.10
C ASP A 57 6.64 -5.45 -0.57
N PRO A 58 7.66 -5.21 0.26
CA PRO A 58 8.06 -3.87 0.66
C PRO A 58 8.85 -3.16 -0.45
N SER A 59 8.30 -2.04 -0.93
CA SER A 59 8.86 -1.26 -2.03
C SER A 59 9.31 0.14 -1.57
N TYR A 60 10.54 0.51 -1.92
CA TYR A 60 11.11 1.85 -1.68
C TYR A 60 10.43 2.92 -2.55
N ILE A 61 10.11 4.06 -1.93
CA ILE A 61 9.64 5.27 -2.61
C ILE A 61 10.59 6.41 -2.28
N GLU A 62 11.20 6.97 -3.33
CA GLU A 62 11.98 8.19 -3.20
C GLU A 62 11.12 9.35 -2.72
N LYS A 63 11.58 10.00 -1.65
CA LYS A 63 10.89 11.17 -1.10
C LYS A 63 11.88 12.24 -0.66
N SER A 64 11.73 13.42 -1.27
CA SER A 64 12.44 14.64 -0.87
C SER A 64 11.72 15.37 0.27
N GLY A 65 12.50 16.16 1.02
CA GLY A 65 12.02 16.94 2.17
C GLY A 65 12.07 16.18 3.49
N ASN A 66 11.66 16.85 4.58
CA ASN A 66 11.74 16.35 5.95
C ASN A 66 10.41 16.39 6.71
N LYS A 67 9.32 16.85 6.07
CA LYS A 67 7.99 17.03 6.71
C LYS A 67 7.05 15.85 6.51
N THR A 68 7.46 14.83 5.77
CA THR A 68 6.65 13.62 5.55
C THR A 68 6.86 12.66 6.73
N PRO A 69 5.80 12.24 7.43
CA PRO A 69 5.92 11.26 8.50
C PRO A 69 6.57 9.96 8.01
N TYR A 70 7.29 9.30 8.92
CA TYR A 70 7.91 8.00 8.68
C TYR A 70 8.96 7.98 7.55
N LEU A 71 9.56 9.13 7.26
CA LEU A 71 10.82 9.18 6.50
C LEU A 71 11.91 8.38 7.23
N GLY A 72 12.51 7.45 6.51
CA GLY A 72 13.56 6.56 7.02
C GLY A 72 14.59 6.22 5.95
N SER A 73 15.32 5.14 6.22
CA SER A 73 16.31 4.57 5.32
C SER A 73 15.86 3.14 4.99
N PHE A 74 15.59 2.88 3.72
CA PHE A 74 15.02 1.62 3.23
C PHE A 74 15.79 1.13 2.00
N TRP A 75 15.74 -0.17 1.72
CA TRP A 75 16.46 -0.77 0.59
C TRP A 75 15.79 -0.40 -0.74
N SER A 76 16.54 0.24 -1.64
CA SER A 76 16.13 0.44 -3.04
C SER A 76 16.61 -0.74 -3.86
N GLY A 77 15.69 -1.57 -4.33
CA GLY A 77 16.00 -2.67 -5.25
C GLY A 77 16.57 -2.17 -6.60
N CYS A 78 16.14 -1.00 -7.08
CA CYS A 78 16.66 -0.44 -8.32
C CYS A 78 18.11 0.04 -8.19
N ASP A 79 18.46 0.68 -7.07
CA ASP A 79 19.80 1.23 -6.84
C ASP A 79 20.73 0.25 -6.09
N GLN A 80 20.22 -0.91 -5.69
CA GLN A 80 20.93 -1.94 -4.90
C GLN A 80 21.61 -1.35 -3.65
N CYS A 81 20.95 -0.40 -2.99
CA CYS A 81 21.46 0.25 -1.79
C CYS A 81 20.35 0.79 -0.90
N THR A 82 20.68 1.01 0.38
CA THR A 82 19.78 1.68 1.32
C THR A 82 19.76 3.19 1.05
N LYS A 83 18.57 3.74 0.81
CA LYS A 83 18.37 5.17 0.52
C LYS A 83 17.37 5.80 1.48
N LYS A 84 17.52 7.11 1.69
CA LYS A 84 16.53 7.90 2.44
C LYS A 84 15.24 7.98 1.62
N GLY A 85 14.11 7.73 2.25
CA GLY A 85 12.80 7.83 1.60
C GLY A 85 11.69 7.21 2.45
N LEU A 86 10.66 6.74 1.77
CA LEU A 86 9.60 5.94 2.35
C LEU A 86 9.73 4.50 1.88
N GLU A 87 9.04 3.60 2.56
CA GLU A 87 8.76 2.26 2.07
C GLU A 87 7.27 2.00 2.23
N ILE A 88 6.69 1.32 1.25
CA ILE A 88 5.33 0.82 1.30
C ILE A 88 5.35 -0.70 1.20
N ALA A 89 4.73 -1.37 2.17
CA ALA A 89 4.44 -2.79 2.09
C ALA A 89 3.20 -2.99 1.23
N GLN A 90 3.39 -3.49 0.02
CA GLN A 90 2.30 -3.84 -0.87
C GLN A 90 1.76 -5.23 -0.51
N ILE A 91 0.43 -5.32 -0.39
CA ILE A 91 -0.31 -6.57 -0.24
C ILE A 91 -1.18 -6.73 -1.48
N ALA A 92 -1.04 -7.87 -2.15
CA ALA A 92 -1.79 -8.16 -3.36
C ALA A 92 -2.22 -9.64 -3.41
N LEU A 93 -3.31 -9.91 -4.13
CA LEU A 93 -3.75 -11.26 -4.44
C LEU A 93 -3.19 -11.66 -5.79
N ILE A 94 -2.46 -12.77 -5.84
CA ILE A 94 -2.02 -13.41 -7.07
C ILE A 94 -3.00 -14.51 -7.41
N ASP A 95 -3.54 -14.47 -8.62
CA ASP A 95 -4.35 -15.51 -9.21
C ASP A 95 -3.51 -16.30 -10.22
N ILE A 96 -3.26 -17.57 -9.90
CA ILE A 96 -2.44 -18.48 -10.70
C ILE A 96 -3.22 -18.96 -11.94
N ASP A 97 -4.54 -19.08 -11.83
CA ASP A 97 -5.39 -19.51 -12.95
C ASP A 97 -5.46 -18.44 -14.03
N LEU A 98 -5.52 -17.17 -13.62
CA LEU A 98 -5.57 -16.01 -14.52
C LEU A 98 -4.19 -15.45 -14.88
N ASN A 99 -3.12 -15.89 -14.19
CA ASN A 99 -1.79 -15.30 -14.28
C ASN A 99 -1.82 -13.78 -14.09
N GLN A 100 -2.56 -13.33 -13.07
CA GLN A 100 -2.79 -11.91 -12.77
C GLN A 100 -2.56 -11.63 -11.29
N SER A 101 -2.22 -10.37 -10.98
CA SER A 101 -2.12 -9.88 -9.61
C SER A 101 -3.03 -8.68 -9.42
N PHE A 102 -3.72 -8.66 -8.28
CA PHE A 102 -4.68 -7.64 -7.89
C PHE A 102 -4.22 -6.96 -6.61
N HIS A 103 -4.07 -5.63 -6.67
CA HIS A 103 -3.70 -4.84 -5.50
C HIS A 103 -4.83 -4.85 -4.46
N LEU A 104 -4.52 -5.22 -3.22
CA LEU A 104 -5.46 -5.19 -2.10
C LEU A 104 -5.25 -3.95 -1.24
N GLU A 105 -4.03 -3.74 -0.76
CA GLU A 105 -3.69 -2.62 0.11
C GLU A 105 -2.21 -2.27 0.02
N ALA A 106 -1.87 -1.00 0.23
CA ALA A 106 -0.51 -0.54 0.47
C ALA A 106 -0.40 0.03 1.89
N VAL A 107 0.50 -0.51 2.70
CA VAL A 107 0.72 -0.08 4.08
C VAL A 107 2.04 0.68 4.15
N GLN A 108 2.03 1.90 4.69
CA GLN A 108 3.27 2.63 4.88
C GLN A 108 4.12 1.96 5.97
N THR A 109 5.37 1.61 5.65
CA THR A 109 6.29 1.03 6.64
C THR A 109 6.77 2.09 7.62
N VAL A 110 6.79 1.74 8.90
CA VAL A 110 7.39 2.57 9.95
C VAL A 110 8.91 2.35 9.98
N PRO A 111 9.74 3.41 9.97
CA PRO A 111 11.19 3.26 9.90
C PRO A 111 11.77 2.67 11.20
N SER A 112 12.89 1.96 11.08
CA SER A 112 13.51 1.24 12.21
C SER A 112 13.81 2.13 13.41
N LYS A 113 14.12 3.42 13.20
CA LYS A 113 14.33 4.38 14.30
C LYS A 113 13.08 4.52 15.18
N THR A 114 11.90 4.54 14.58
CA THR A 114 10.63 4.64 15.29
C THR A 114 10.23 3.28 15.87
N LEU A 115 10.42 2.18 15.13
CA LEU A 115 10.10 0.84 15.64
C LEU A 115 10.91 0.47 16.91
N LYS A 116 12.17 0.91 16.99
CA LYS A 116 13.00 0.73 18.18
C LYS A 116 12.42 1.35 19.45
N THR A 117 11.60 2.40 19.36
CA THR A 117 10.99 3.02 20.55
C THR A 117 9.91 2.13 21.18
N VAL A 118 9.39 1.17 20.43
CA VAL A 118 8.41 0.17 20.88
C VAL A 118 9.00 -1.25 20.89
N SER A 119 10.33 -1.37 20.87
CA SER A 119 11.05 -2.65 20.85
C SER A 119 10.65 -3.61 19.72
N MET A 120 10.25 -3.07 18.56
CA MET A 120 9.95 -3.85 17.35
C MET A 120 11.09 -3.76 16.34
N SER A 121 11.33 -4.87 15.65
CA SER A 121 12.12 -4.91 14.42
C SER A 121 11.26 -4.62 13.19
N LEU A 122 11.92 -4.43 12.04
CA LEU A 122 11.23 -4.26 10.77
C LEU A 122 10.46 -5.53 10.35
N VAL A 123 11.02 -6.71 10.67
CA VAL A 123 10.38 -8.01 10.43
C VAL A 123 9.13 -8.16 11.28
N ASP A 124 9.16 -7.74 12.55
CA ASP A 124 7.98 -7.76 13.43
C ASP A 124 6.87 -6.87 12.85
N TRP A 125 7.24 -5.70 12.32
CA TRP A 125 6.29 -4.81 11.66
C TRP A 125 5.65 -5.44 10.41
N TYR A 126 6.45 -6.11 9.57
CA TYR A 126 5.93 -6.81 8.39
C TYR A 126 4.98 -7.96 8.78
N ALA A 127 5.39 -8.80 9.72
CA ALA A 127 4.56 -9.90 10.21
C ALA A 127 3.23 -9.38 10.78
N LEU A 128 3.28 -8.33 11.61
CA LEU A 128 2.09 -7.70 12.18
C LEU A 128 1.17 -7.12 11.10
N SER A 129 1.74 -6.46 10.08
CA SER A 129 0.98 -5.90 8.95
C SER A 129 0.19 -6.98 8.21
N ILE A 130 0.76 -8.18 8.06
CA ILE A 130 0.09 -9.33 7.42
C ILE A 130 -0.96 -9.95 8.36
N ILE A 131 -0.60 -10.18 9.63
CA ILE A 131 -1.47 -10.83 10.61
C ILE A 131 -2.75 -10.02 10.83
N GLU A 132 -2.66 -8.70 10.99
CA GLU A 132 -3.82 -7.81 11.17
C GLU A 132 -4.83 -7.86 10.01
N ARG A 133 -4.40 -8.30 8.83
CA ARG A 133 -5.21 -8.33 7.61
C ARG A 133 -5.68 -9.72 7.22
N LYS A 134 -5.25 -10.74 7.96
CA LYS A 134 -5.60 -12.13 7.72
C LYS A 134 -7.12 -12.34 7.78
N ASP A 135 -7.77 -11.81 8.81
CA ASP A 135 -9.20 -12.05 9.06
C ASP A 135 -10.10 -11.30 8.06
N ASN A 136 -9.62 -10.19 7.50
CA ASN A 136 -10.34 -9.40 6.49
C ASN A 136 -10.19 -9.97 5.07
N SER A 137 -9.22 -10.86 4.87
CA SER A 137 -9.02 -11.57 3.62
C SER A 137 -9.79 -12.89 3.74
N SER A 138 -11.00 -12.97 3.18
CA SER A 138 -11.87 -14.18 3.16
C SER A 138 -11.26 -15.38 2.40
N VAL A 139 -9.95 -15.38 2.21
CA VAL A 139 -9.21 -16.10 1.20
C VAL A 139 -8.21 -17.01 1.90
N ASN A 140 -8.51 -18.31 1.92
CA ASN A 140 -7.61 -19.32 2.44
C ASN A 140 -6.44 -19.47 1.45
N SER A 141 -5.36 -18.73 1.71
CA SER A 141 -4.27 -18.51 0.75
C SER A 141 -2.91 -18.60 1.42
N TYR A 142 -1.90 -19.00 0.65
CA TYR A 142 -0.51 -18.97 1.08
C TYR A 142 0.05 -17.55 0.92
N VAL A 143 0.87 -17.12 1.88
CA VAL A 143 1.60 -15.85 1.79
C VAL A 143 2.95 -16.10 1.14
N ILE A 144 3.23 -15.35 0.08
CA ILE A 144 4.51 -15.34 -0.63
C ILE A 144 5.14 -13.96 -0.42
N SER A 145 6.35 -13.92 0.12
CA SER A 145 7.13 -12.68 0.20
C SER A 145 8.21 -12.72 -0.87
N PHE A 146 8.39 -11.60 -1.58
CA PHE A 146 9.48 -11.41 -2.54
C PHE A 146 10.58 -10.52 -1.96
#